data_AF-A0A7C5XS86-F1
#
_entry.id   AF-A0A7C5XS86-F1
#
_cell.length_a   1.000
_cell.length_b   1.000
_cell.length_c   1.000
_cell.angle_alpha   90.00
_cell.angle_beta   90.00
_cell.angle_gamma   90.00
#
_symmetry.space_group_name_H-M   'P 1'
#
loop_
_entity.id
_entity.type
_entity.pdbx_description
1 polymer ?
#
loop_
_entity_poly.entity_id
_entity_poly.type
_entity_poly.pdbx_seq_one_letter_code
_entity_poly.pdbx_strand_id
1 'polypeptide(L)'
;MGETGDLFERLFRLNEKLRGPGGCPWDGKQTILSLRECLESESAKVLSAIDAGDMENLCEECGDLLYNILFIASIAQEKGEFTINDVLRRQYEKIISRHPYVFGSVMADSPEHAHELYLKAKREGKK
;
A
#
# COMPACT_ATOMS: atom_id res chain seq x y z
N MET A 1 9.69 -12.46 13.70
CA MET A 1 9.01 -11.28 13.12
C MET A 1 8.57 -10.38 14.27
N GLY A 2 8.49 -9.07 14.06
CA GLY A 2 7.85 -8.18 15.04
C GLY A 2 6.33 -8.26 14.90
N GLU A 3 5.60 -7.82 15.92
CA GLU A 3 4.12 -7.83 15.98
C GLU A 3 3.47 -7.27 14.69
N THR A 4 4.02 -6.19 14.12
CA THR A 4 3.53 -5.60 12.88
C THR A 4 3.55 -6.57 11.69
N GLY A 5 4.62 -7.37 11.56
CA GLY A 5 4.73 -8.35 10.49
C GLY A 5 3.71 -9.46 10.63
N ASP A 6 3.50 -9.93 11.87
CA ASP A 6 2.54 -10.99 12.17
C ASP A 6 1.09 -10.51 11.91
N LEU A 7 0.75 -9.28 12.30
CA LEU A 7 -0.57 -8.69 12.06
C LEU A 7 -0.84 -8.50 10.56
N PHE A 8 0.14 -8.01 9.80
CA PHE A 8 0.02 -7.85 8.36
C PHE A 8 -0.23 -9.20 7.67
N GLU A 9 0.55 -10.24 8.03
CA GLU A 9 0.36 -11.57 7.48
C GLU A 9 -1.03 -12.14 7.83
N ARG A 10 -1.48 -11.98 9.07
CA ARG A 10 -2.82 -12.42 9.49
C ARG A 10 -3.93 -11.71 8.71
N LEU A 11 -3.81 -10.41 8.48
CA LEU A 11 -4.78 -9.64 7.71
C LEU A 11 -4.82 -10.08 6.24
N PHE A 12 -3.66 -10.32 5.63
CA PHE A 12 -3.60 -10.83 4.26
C PHE A 12 -4.21 -12.24 4.15
N ARG A 13 -3.87 -13.14 5.07
CA ARG A 13 -4.45 -14.49 5.12
C ARG A 13 -5.96 -14.48 5.37
N LEU A 14 -6.47 -13.50 6.13
CA LEU A 14 -7.91 -13.31 6.31
C LEU A 14 -8.58 -12.99 4.98
N ASN A 15 -7.99 -12.12 4.16
CA ASN A 15 -8.51 -11.83 2.81
C ASN A 15 -8.54 -13.08 1.93
N GLU A 16 -7.44 -13.86 1.89
CA GLU A 16 -7.38 -15.12 1.15
C GLU A 16 -8.45 -16.11 1.64
N LYS A 17 -8.68 -16.19 2.95
CA LYS A 17 -9.70 -17.07 3.53
C LYS A 17 -11.12 -16.64 3.14
N LEU A 18 -11.40 -15.35 3.13
CA LEU A 18 -12.69 -14.80 2.74
C LEU A 18 -12.99 -15.03 1.26
N ARG A 19 -11.99 -14.97 0.40
CA ARG A 19 -12.14 -15.21 -1.05
C ARG A 19 -12.08 -16.69 -1.44
N GLY A 20 -11.42 -17.52 -0.64
CA GLY A 20 -11.19 -18.93 -0.94
C GLY A 20 -12.42 -19.83 -0.79
N PRO A 21 -12.28 -21.14 -1.10
CA PRO A 21 -13.36 -22.12 -0.95
C PRO A 21 -13.94 -22.15 0.47
N GLY A 22 -15.28 -22.08 0.56
CA GLY A 22 -15.99 -21.99 1.83
C GLY A 22 -15.88 -20.62 2.53
N GLY A 23 -15.37 -19.61 1.82
CA GLY A 23 -15.34 -18.21 2.25
C GLY A 23 -16.64 -17.47 1.94
N CYS A 24 -16.56 -16.14 1.97
CA CYS A 24 -17.66 -15.23 1.71
C CYS A 24 -17.97 -15.16 0.20
N PRO A 25 -19.21 -15.46 -0.23
CA PRO A 25 -19.58 -15.39 -1.65
C PRO A 25 -19.46 -13.97 -2.24
N TRP A 26 -19.69 -12.94 -1.42
CA TRP A 26 -19.55 -11.55 -1.85
C TRP A 26 -18.09 -11.17 -2.08
N ASP A 27 -17.18 -11.60 -1.21
CA ASP A 27 -15.76 -11.34 -1.36
C ASP A 27 -15.22 -12.11 -2.55
N GLY A 28 -15.55 -13.40 -2.69
CA GLY A 28 -15.08 -14.25 -3.79
C GLY A 28 -15.44 -13.71 -5.18
N LYS A 29 -16.62 -13.08 -5.35
CA LYS A 29 -17.06 -12.54 -6.66
C LYS A 29 -16.40 -11.21 -7.05
N GLN A 30 -15.68 -10.55 -6.16
CA GLN A 30 -15.04 -9.27 -6.47
C GLN A 30 -13.97 -9.41 -7.55
N THR A 31 -13.80 -8.36 -8.33
CA THR A 31 -12.77 -8.21 -9.35
C THR A 31 -11.97 -6.93 -9.08
N ILE A 32 -10.77 -6.80 -9.66
CA ILE A 32 -9.99 -5.54 -9.55
C ILE A 32 -10.83 -4.33 -10.01
N LEU A 33 -11.66 -4.50 -11.04
CA LEU A 33 -12.52 -3.43 -11.55
C LEU A 33 -13.62 -3.05 -10.54
N SER A 34 -14.22 -4.02 -9.83
CA SER A 34 -15.27 -3.72 -8.86
C SER A 34 -14.75 -3.03 -7.60
N LEU A 35 -13.46 -3.18 -7.27
CA LEU A 35 -12.82 -2.50 -6.13
C LEU A 35 -12.48 -1.03 -6.41
N ARG A 36 -12.66 -0.55 -7.64
CA ARG A 36 -12.34 0.84 -8.01
C ARG A 36 -13.15 1.84 -7.18
N GLU A 37 -14.47 1.64 -7.08
CA GLU A 37 -15.34 2.55 -6.31
C GLU A 37 -14.99 2.53 -4.82
N CYS A 38 -14.66 1.36 -4.28
CA CYS A 38 -14.18 1.23 -2.90
C CYS A 38 -12.88 2.04 -2.70
N LEU A 39 -11.88 1.88 -3.58
CA LEU A 39 -10.64 2.66 -3.49
C LEU A 39 -10.87 4.17 -3.55
N GLU A 40 -11.73 4.63 -4.47
CA GLU A 40 -12.08 6.05 -4.59
C GLU A 40 -12.76 6.55 -3.31
N SER A 41 -13.70 5.76 -2.76
CA SER A 41 -14.41 6.11 -1.54
C SER A 41 -13.50 6.14 -0.32
N GLU A 42 -12.71 5.09 -0.07
CA GLU A 42 -11.84 5.03 1.11
C GLU A 42 -10.73 6.08 1.05
N SER A 43 -10.21 6.38 -0.15
CA SER A 43 -9.27 7.50 -0.32
C SER A 43 -9.93 8.83 0.06
N ALA A 44 -11.19 9.06 -0.31
CA ALA A 44 -11.90 10.28 0.05
C ALA A 44 -12.18 10.37 1.56
N LYS A 45 -12.47 9.25 2.22
CA LYS A 45 -12.67 9.23 3.68
C LYS A 45 -11.37 9.49 4.44
N VAL A 46 -10.24 8.93 4.01
CA VAL A 46 -8.91 9.27 4.54
C VAL A 46 -8.66 10.78 4.46
N LEU A 47 -8.93 11.40 3.30
CA LEU A 47 -8.79 12.85 3.13
C LEU A 47 -9.73 13.62 4.06
N SER A 48 -10.98 13.21 4.17
CA SER A 48 -11.95 13.84 5.09
C SER A 48 -11.51 13.74 6.55
N ALA A 49 -10.92 12.62 6.98
CA ALA A 49 -10.43 12.44 8.34
C ALA A 49 -9.22 13.34 8.63
N ILE A 50 -8.32 13.51 7.64
CA ILE A 50 -7.21 14.47 7.72
C ILE A 50 -7.75 15.90 7.87
N ASP A 51 -8.69 16.30 7.03
CA ASP A 51 -9.26 17.66 7.04
C ASP A 51 -10.02 17.96 8.35
N ALA A 52 -10.65 16.94 8.94
CA ALA A 52 -11.34 17.03 10.22
C ALA A 52 -10.41 16.99 11.44
N GLY A 53 -9.14 16.59 11.28
CA GLY A 53 -8.23 16.32 12.40
C GLY A 53 -8.67 15.15 13.28
N ASP A 54 -9.47 14.23 12.74
CA ASP A 54 -10.01 13.08 13.46
C ASP A 54 -9.05 11.91 13.35
N MET A 55 -8.22 11.73 14.38
CA MET A 55 -7.18 10.70 14.40
C MET A 55 -7.71 9.28 14.58
N GLU A 56 -8.87 9.12 15.22
CA GLU A 56 -9.50 7.81 15.40
C GLU A 56 -10.06 7.34 14.06
N ASN A 57 -10.83 8.20 13.40
CA ASN A 57 -11.36 7.92 12.07
C ASN A 57 -10.21 7.75 11.05
N LEU A 58 -9.16 8.57 11.11
CA LEU A 58 -8.02 8.42 10.20
C LEU A 58 -7.35 7.03 10.32
N CYS A 59 -7.27 6.47 11.53
CA CYS A 59 -6.75 5.12 11.75
C CYS A 59 -7.61 4.05 11.07
N GLU A 60 -8.94 4.15 11.23
CA GLU A 60 -9.92 3.26 10.60
C GLU A 60 -9.81 3.31 9.07
N GLU A 61 -9.87 4.51 8.49
CA GLU A 61 -9.87 4.69 7.04
C GLU A 61 -8.53 4.32 6.39
N CYS A 62 -7.41 4.48 7.10
CA CYS A 62 -6.11 3.95 6.65
C CYS A 62 -6.12 2.42 6.60
N GLY A 63 -6.80 1.77 7.54
CA GLY A 63 -7.00 0.32 7.55
C GLY A 63 -7.85 -0.15 6.37
N ASP A 64 -8.95 0.53 6.08
CA ASP A 64 -9.84 0.19 4.97
C ASP A 64 -9.17 0.39 3.61
N LEU A 65 -8.41 1.47 3.45
CA LEU A 65 -7.60 1.69 2.25
C LEU A 65 -6.52 0.61 2.08
N LEU A 66 -5.83 0.25 3.17
CA LEU A 66 -4.85 -0.85 3.16
C LEU A 66 -5.51 -2.18 2.78
N TYR A 67 -6.67 -2.49 3.34
CA TYR A 67 -7.38 -3.74 3.07
C TYR A 67 -7.79 -3.85 1.60
N ASN A 68 -8.21 -2.76 0.97
CA ASN A 68 -8.47 -2.72 -0.47
C ASN A 68 -7.21 -3.05 -1.32
N ILE A 69 -6.02 -2.58 -0.92
CA ILE A 69 -4.75 -2.93 -1.59
C ILE A 69 -4.44 -4.43 -1.43
N LEU A 70 -4.64 -4.99 -0.24
CA LEU A 70 -4.46 -6.43 0.01
C LEU A 70 -5.44 -7.26 -0.84
N PHE A 71 -6.68 -6.79 -0.97
CA PHE A 71 -7.71 -7.43 -1.79
C PHE A 71 -7.30 -7.49 -3.26
N ILE A 72 -6.79 -6.38 -3.81
CA ILE A 72 -6.28 -6.32 -5.19
C ILE A 72 -5.11 -7.29 -5.37
N ALA A 73 -4.18 -7.34 -4.41
CA ALA A 73 -3.05 -8.25 -4.45
C ALA A 73 -3.48 -9.72 -4.41
N SER A 74 -4.51 -10.07 -3.62
CA SER A 74 -5.09 -11.43 -3.60
C SER A 74 -5.68 -11.80 -4.96
N ILE A 75 -6.48 -10.92 -5.57
CA ILE A 75 -7.07 -11.18 -6.90
C ILE A 75 -5.98 -11.31 -7.97
N ALA A 76 -4.93 -10.48 -7.92
CA ALA A 76 -3.82 -10.56 -8.85
C ALA A 76 -3.03 -11.88 -8.68
N GLN A 77 -2.84 -12.33 -7.44
CA GLN A 77 -2.16 -13.58 -7.13
C GLN A 77 -2.95 -14.79 -7.63
N GLU A 78 -4.29 -14.79 -7.47
CA GLU A 78 -5.17 -15.84 -8.02
C GLU A 78 -5.06 -15.97 -9.55
N LYS A 79 -4.73 -14.87 -10.23
CA LYS A 79 -4.55 -14.83 -11.69
C LYS A 79 -3.10 -15.08 -12.13
N GLY A 80 -2.17 -15.26 -11.20
CA GLY A 80 -0.75 -15.44 -11.50
C GLY A 80 -0.04 -14.19 -12.01
N GLU A 81 -0.58 -13.00 -11.73
CA GLU A 81 -0.07 -11.71 -12.25
C GLU A 81 1.02 -11.11 -11.35
N PHE A 82 0.69 -10.85 -10.08
CA PHE A 82 1.62 -10.39 -9.06
C PHE A 82 1.11 -10.73 -7.66
N THR A 83 2.02 -10.73 -6.69
CA THR A 83 1.74 -11.01 -5.27
C THR A 83 1.87 -9.74 -4.41
N ILE A 84 1.39 -9.81 -3.17
CA ILE A 84 1.64 -8.74 -2.18
C ILE A 84 3.15 -8.55 -1.94
N ASN A 85 3.95 -9.62 -2.03
CA ASN A 85 5.41 -9.53 -1.92
C ASN A 85 6.03 -8.72 -3.06
N ASP A 86 5.49 -8.81 -4.28
CA ASP A 86 5.97 -8.03 -5.41
C ASP A 86 5.65 -6.54 -5.23
N VAL A 87 4.47 -6.22 -4.71
CA VAL A 87 4.07 -4.85 -4.36
C VAL A 87 5.02 -4.27 -3.32
N LEU A 88 5.22 -4.99 -2.21
CA LEU A 88 6.09 -4.55 -1.11
C LEU A 88 7.54 -4.41 -1.57
N ARG A 89 8.08 -5.38 -2.29
CA ARG A 89 9.46 -5.35 -2.80
C ARG A 89 9.69 -4.18 -3.74
N ARG A 90 8.81 -4.01 -4.75
CA ARG A 90 8.91 -2.90 -5.71
C ARG A 90 8.81 -1.55 -5.02
N GLN A 91 7.93 -1.40 -4.03
CA GLN A 91 7.80 -0.16 -3.28
C GLN A 91 9.03 0.09 -2.39
N TYR A 92 9.51 -0.93 -1.67
CA TYR A 92 10.70 -0.84 -0.81
C TYR A 92 11.92 -0.39 -1.61
N GLU A 93 12.28 -1.12 -2.67
CA GLU A 93 13.44 -0.79 -3.51
C GLU A 93 13.33 0.60 -4.14
N LYS A 94 12.12 0.99 -4.58
CA LYS A 94 11.85 2.31 -5.15
C LYS A 94 12.00 3.44 -4.13
N ILE A 95 11.61 3.23 -2.88
CA ILE A 95 11.76 4.24 -1.83
C ILE A 95 13.24 4.34 -1.41
N ILE A 96 13.93 3.22 -1.20
CA ILE A 96 15.37 3.21 -0.89
C ILE A 96 16.18 3.97 -1.95
N SER A 97 15.98 3.64 -3.23
CA SER A 97 16.71 4.27 -4.34
C SER A 97 16.40 5.77 -4.51
N ARG A 98 15.26 6.25 -4.01
CA ARG A 98 14.89 7.68 -4.06
C ARG A 98 15.43 8.50 -2.88
N HIS A 99 16.07 7.87 -1.91
CA HIS A 99 16.63 8.53 -0.73
C HIS A 99 18.15 8.26 -0.61
N PRO A 100 18.96 8.65 -1.60
CA PRO A 100 20.41 8.41 -1.58
C PRO A 100 21.13 9.15 -0.45
N TYR A 101 20.48 10.17 0.13
CA TYR A 101 20.97 10.90 1.30
C TYR A 101 20.69 10.23 2.64
N VAL A 102 19.86 9.17 2.65
CA VAL A 102 19.63 8.33 3.84
C VAL A 102 20.32 6.98 3.69
N PHE A 103 20.23 6.36 2.51
CA PHE A 103 20.67 4.98 2.27
C PHE A 103 21.90 4.86 1.35
N GLY A 104 22.41 5.97 0.85
CA GLY A 104 23.58 6.02 -0.04
C GLY A 104 24.70 6.89 0.54
N SER A 105 25.51 7.45 -0.34
CA SER A 105 26.67 8.28 0.01
C SER A 105 26.50 9.76 -0.32
N VAL A 106 25.30 10.18 -0.75
CA VAL A 106 25.01 11.59 -1.04
C VAL A 106 24.70 12.29 0.27
N MET A 107 25.06 13.57 0.41
CA MET A 107 24.69 14.38 1.58
C MET A 107 23.59 15.36 1.19
N ALA A 108 22.60 15.50 2.07
CA ALA A 108 21.63 16.60 2.03
C ALA A 108 21.88 17.50 3.24
N ASP A 109 22.06 18.79 3.01
CA ASP A 109 22.36 19.82 4.01
C ASP A 109 21.13 20.63 4.44
N SER A 110 20.02 20.52 3.71
CA SER A 110 18.72 21.09 4.05
C SER A 110 17.54 20.22 3.58
N PRO A 111 16.33 20.43 4.12
CA PRO A 111 15.11 19.81 3.60
C PRO A 111 14.87 20.09 2.11
N GLU A 112 15.18 21.31 1.65
CA GLU A 112 15.04 21.71 0.25
C GLU A 112 16.00 20.93 -0.65
N HIS A 113 17.26 20.81 -0.25
CA HIS A 113 18.25 20.02 -1.00
C HIS A 113 17.89 18.52 -0.99
N ALA A 114 17.41 17.98 0.14
CA ALA A 114 16.89 16.60 0.18
C ALA A 114 15.74 16.40 -0.82
N HIS A 115 14.82 17.37 -0.91
CA HIS A 115 13.72 17.33 -1.86
C HIS A 115 14.20 17.38 -3.32
N GLU A 116 15.17 18.24 -3.64
CA GLU A 116 15.77 18.31 -4.98
C GLU A 116 16.44 16.99 -5.39
N LEU A 117 17.19 16.38 -4.47
CA LEU A 117 17.83 15.08 -4.67
C LEU A 117 16.79 13.96 -4.87
N TYR A 118 15.71 13.97 -4.08
CA TYR A 118 14.58 13.05 -4.26
C TYR A 118 13.95 13.20 -5.65
N LEU A 119 13.69 14.44 -6.09
CA LEU A 119 13.12 14.70 -7.41
C LEU A 119 14.06 14.25 -8.54
N LYS A 120 15.37 14.42 -8.37
CA LYS A 120 16.39 13.93 -9.31
C LYS A 120 16.36 12.39 -9.40
N ALA A 121 16.46 11.70 -8.28
CA ALA A 121 16.41 10.23 -8.24
C ALA A 121 15.07 9.69 -8.78
N LYS A 122 13.96 10.37 -8.49
CA LYS A 122 12.63 10.03 -9.04
C LYS A 122 12.57 10.14 -10.57
N ARG A 123 13.27 11.11 -11.19
CA ARG A 123 13.35 11.24 -12.66
C ARG A 123 14.18 10.12 -13.29
N GLU A 124 15.32 9.80 -12.68
CA GLU A 124 16.24 8.75 -13.17
C GLU A 124 15.63 7.34 -13.06
N GLY A 125 14.79 7.11 -12.06
CA GLY A 125 14.08 5.83 -11.84
C GLY A 125 12.78 5.63 -12.61
N LYS A 126 12.35 6.57 -13.47
CA LYS A 126 11.22 6.36 -14.39
C LYS A 126 11.75 5.67 -15.66
N LYS A 127 11.82 4.34 -15.64
CA LYS A 127 11.91 3.51 -16.85
C LYS A 127 10.58 2.82 -17.08
#